data_AF-A0AAN6RCS0-F1
#
_entry.id   AF-A0AAN6RCS0-F1
#
_cell.length_a   1.000
_cell.length_b   1.000
_cell.length_c   1.000
_cell.angle_alpha   90.00
_cell.angle_beta   90.00
_cell.angle_gamma   90.00
#
_symmetry.space_group_name_H-M   'P 1'
#
loop_
_entity.id
_entity.type
_entity.pdbx_description
1 polymer ?
#
loop_
_entity_poly.entity_id
_entity_poly.type
_entity_poly.pdbx_seq_one_letter_code
_entity_poly.pdbx_strand_id
1 'polypeptide(L)'
;MASLPTPRKLWNHPSPTSTAMYAFMQRANAKHNLNLTSYSDLYNWSIGPSRTLFWSLMWDTAHLIHSGSFTTVVDTAAPMDTIPHWFAGTYLNFAENILYSADPNDVSKRCTRGKEDSKVAVTTTGWIMYLVSIQSLITGARSIFYDGSPFHPTPLAFLSLLSSQRVTDLGTSPRFLHELQKLSITPRTQFDLSALRSVCTTGMVLSDSLFTWFYDTGFPPAVHLRNISGGTDLAGCFGIMNPLDPVYVGGCQGPVLGTKVEVYDALVEAGEGRAVPDGEPGELVATASFPNQPVGFWGDDAEKRYHDAYYAREGRRGAESEWGAVRE
;
A
#
# COMPACT_ATOMS: atom_id res chain seq x y z
N MET A 1 -30.32 14.38 -7.97
CA MET A 1 -29.59 13.30 -7.29
C MET A 1 -29.54 13.65 -5.81
N ALA A 2 -30.02 12.78 -4.93
CA ALA A 2 -29.86 12.98 -3.49
C ALA A 2 -28.36 12.89 -3.16
N SER A 3 -27.82 13.87 -2.44
CA SER A 3 -26.44 13.79 -1.95
C SER A 3 -26.31 12.55 -1.07
N LEU A 4 -25.38 11.65 -1.38
CA LEU A 4 -25.03 10.55 -0.48
C LEU A 4 -24.68 11.16 0.89
N PRO A 5 -25.20 10.60 2.00
CA PRO A 5 -24.90 11.13 3.33
C PRO A 5 -23.39 11.09 3.56
N THR A 6 -22.82 12.20 4.02
CA THR A 6 -21.38 12.26 4.34
C THR A 6 -21.05 11.15 5.34
N PRO A 7 -20.13 10.24 5.01
CA PRO A 7 -19.75 9.17 5.93
C PRO A 7 -19.23 9.73 7.26
N ARG A 8 -19.42 8.99 8.35
CA ARG A 8 -18.90 9.39 9.67
C ARG A 8 -17.37 9.49 9.61
N LYS A 9 -16.83 10.67 9.95
CA LYS A 9 -15.39 10.84 10.20
C LYS A 9 -15.01 10.10 11.48
N LEU A 10 -14.00 9.26 11.42
CA LEU A 10 -13.55 8.42 12.53
C LEU A 10 -12.23 8.91 13.14
N TRP A 11 -11.32 9.42 12.31
CA TRP A 11 -9.98 9.77 12.74
C TRP A 11 -9.37 10.85 11.87
N ASN A 12 -8.41 11.58 12.44
CA ASN A 12 -7.52 12.47 11.72
C ASN A 12 -6.12 12.37 12.34
N HIS A 13 -5.09 12.47 11.52
CA HIS A 13 -3.73 12.47 12.04
C HIS A 13 -3.53 13.69 12.96
N PRO A 14 -2.94 13.54 14.17
CA PRO A 14 -2.79 14.65 15.11
C PRO A 14 -1.83 15.74 14.62
N SER A 15 -0.90 15.40 13.72
CA SER A 15 0.04 16.33 13.10
C SER A 15 0.39 15.91 11.66
N PRO A 16 -0.49 16.12 10.67
CA PRO A 16 -0.26 15.65 9.29
C PRO A 16 1.07 16.15 8.70
N THR A 17 1.50 17.35 9.11
CA THR A 17 2.74 18.00 8.66
C THR A 17 4.02 17.32 9.16
N SER A 18 3.92 16.50 10.22
CA SER A 18 5.05 15.71 10.74
C SER A 18 5.30 14.41 9.97
N THR A 19 4.42 14.05 9.03
CA THR A 19 4.47 12.76 8.34
C THR A 19 5.53 12.74 7.25
N ALA A 20 6.09 11.56 6.98
CA ALA A 20 7.01 11.37 5.85
C ALA A 20 6.36 11.72 4.50
N MET A 21 5.04 11.50 4.37
CA MET A 21 4.29 11.84 3.15
C MET A 21 4.19 13.36 2.96
N TYR A 22 3.96 14.13 4.02
CA TYR A 22 4.00 15.59 3.94
C TYR A 22 5.40 16.09 3.58
N ALA A 23 6.44 15.54 4.20
CA ALA A 23 7.83 15.88 3.86
C ALA A 23 8.16 15.58 2.39
N PHE A 24 7.70 14.43 1.86
CA PHE A 24 7.82 14.09 0.44
C PHE A 24 7.10 15.10 -0.46
N MET A 25 5.86 15.48 -0.12
CA MET A 25 5.10 16.49 -0.86
C MET A 25 5.82 17.85 -0.88
N GLN A 26 6.40 18.29 0.25
CA GLN A 26 7.19 19.53 0.29
C GLN A 26 8.47 19.43 -0.54
N ARG A 27 9.12 18.27 -0.56
CA ARG A 27 10.29 18.02 -1.43
C ARG A 27 9.91 18.06 -2.91
N ALA A 28 8.75 17.53 -3.27
CA ALA A 28 8.21 17.61 -4.63
C ALA A 28 7.95 19.07 -5.04
N ASN A 29 7.29 19.86 -4.18
CA ASN A 29 7.07 21.29 -4.38
C ASN A 29 8.38 22.04 -4.62
N ALA A 30 9.38 21.82 -3.75
CA ALA A 30 10.67 22.49 -3.85
C ALA A 30 11.47 22.06 -5.10
N LYS A 31 11.55 20.76 -5.40
CA LYS A 31 12.39 20.23 -6.50
C LYS A 31 11.80 20.53 -7.87
N HIS A 32 10.47 20.52 -8.00
CA HIS A 32 9.77 20.61 -9.28
C HIS A 32 8.94 21.89 -9.43
N ASN A 33 9.09 22.86 -8.52
CA ASN A 33 8.36 24.14 -8.51
C ASN A 33 6.84 23.94 -8.59
N LEU A 34 6.32 23.06 -7.73
CA LEU A 34 4.89 22.72 -7.63
C LEU A 34 4.26 23.41 -6.41
N ASN A 35 2.93 23.39 -6.35
CA ASN A 35 2.15 23.89 -5.21
C ASN A 35 1.11 22.85 -4.75
N LEU A 36 1.58 21.62 -4.50
CA LEU A 36 0.77 20.52 -4.00
C LEU A 36 0.41 20.80 -2.54
N THR A 37 -0.89 20.73 -2.21
CA THR A 37 -1.41 21.05 -0.86
C THR A 37 -2.16 19.89 -0.23
N SER A 38 -2.62 18.93 -1.02
CA SER A 38 -3.42 17.78 -0.59
C SER A 38 -2.86 16.47 -1.12
N TYR A 39 -3.34 15.35 -0.56
CA TYR A 39 -3.03 14.03 -1.12
C TYR A 39 -3.57 13.87 -2.55
N SER A 40 -4.73 14.47 -2.85
CA SER A 40 -5.29 14.45 -4.20
C SER A 40 -4.37 15.15 -5.21
N ASP A 41 -3.81 16.31 -4.86
CA ASP A 41 -2.81 16.99 -5.71
C ASP A 41 -1.59 16.09 -5.94
N LEU A 42 -1.09 15.47 -4.86
CA LEU A 42 0.07 14.58 -4.91
C LEU A 42 -0.20 13.33 -5.75
N TYR A 43 -1.36 12.72 -5.60
CA TYR A 43 -1.81 11.56 -6.39
C TYR A 43 -1.89 11.93 -7.87
N ASN A 44 -2.62 12.99 -8.22
CA ASN A 44 -2.79 13.45 -9.60
C ASN A 44 -1.44 13.78 -10.26
N TRP A 45 -0.51 14.40 -9.52
CA TRP A 45 0.85 14.61 -10.00
C TRP A 45 1.60 13.29 -10.22
N SER A 46 1.46 12.33 -9.31
CA SER A 46 2.15 11.03 -9.37
C SER A 46 1.72 10.14 -10.54
N ILE A 47 0.50 10.31 -11.05
CA ILE A 47 -0.07 9.50 -12.15
C ILE A 47 -0.22 10.27 -13.47
N GLY A 48 -0.06 11.59 -13.44
CA GLY A 48 -0.24 12.46 -14.60
C GLY A 48 0.93 12.44 -15.58
N PRO A 49 0.98 13.41 -16.51
CA PRO A 49 2.04 13.52 -17.54
C PRO A 49 3.46 13.55 -16.97
N SER A 50 3.61 14.01 -15.72
CA SER A 50 4.89 14.14 -15.01
C SER A 50 5.24 12.95 -14.12
N ARG A 51 4.59 11.78 -14.27
CA ARG A 51 4.81 10.60 -13.40
C ARG A 51 6.26 10.13 -13.30
N THR A 52 7.08 10.36 -14.33
CA THR A 52 8.51 10.06 -14.30
C THR A 52 9.28 10.94 -13.30
N LEU A 53 8.84 12.19 -13.10
CA LEU A 53 9.39 13.08 -12.07
C LEU A 53 9.05 12.56 -10.66
N PHE A 54 7.82 12.06 -10.46
CA PHE A 54 7.42 11.41 -9.21
C PHE A 54 8.30 10.21 -8.91
N TRP A 55 8.44 9.28 -9.85
CA TRP A 55 9.24 8.06 -9.66
C TRP A 55 10.74 8.35 -9.51
N SER A 56 11.27 9.36 -10.21
CA SER A 56 12.65 9.85 -9.98
C SER A 56 12.82 10.44 -8.58
N LEU A 57 11.85 11.21 -8.08
CA LEU A 57 11.91 11.74 -6.73
C LEU A 57 11.73 10.64 -5.66
N MET A 58 10.92 9.62 -5.93
CA MET A 58 10.79 8.44 -5.08
C MET A 58 12.13 7.68 -4.99
N TRP A 59 12.81 7.48 -6.11
CA TRP A 59 14.16 6.90 -6.14
C TRP A 59 15.13 7.67 -5.23
N ASP A 60 15.19 9.00 -5.39
CA ASP A 60 16.05 9.88 -4.59
C ASP A 60 15.69 9.90 -3.10
N THR A 61 14.42 9.64 -2.76
CA THR A 61 13.93 9.65 -1.37
C THR A 61 14.09 8.28 -0.72
N ALA A 62 14.11 7.19 -1.50
CA ALA A 62 14.30 5.85 -0.98
C ALA A 62 15.72 5.60 -0.47
N HIS A 63 16.70 6.41 -0.92
CA HIS A 63 18.11 6.31 -0.51
C HIS A 63 18.67 4.88 -0.62
N LEU A 64 18.28 4.17 -1.68
CA LEU A 64 18.68 2.79 -1.93
C LEU A 64 20.17 2.71 -2.25
N ILE A 65 20.81 1.64 -1.78
CA ILE A 65 22.12 1.23 -2.26
C ILE A 65 21.94 0.62 -3.64
N HIS A 66 22.60 1.21 -4.64
CA HIS A 66 22.55 0.76 -6.02
C HIS A 66 23.87 1.06 -6.73
N SER A 67 24.07 0.43 -7.88
CA SER A 67 25.14 0.75 -8.83
C SER A 67 24.55 1.16 -10.18
N GLY A 68 25.36 1.85 -10.99
CA GLY A 68 24.91 2.42 -12.25
C GLY A 68 24.02 3.66 -12.08
N SER A 69 23.46 4.11 -13.18
CA SER A 69 22.62 5.31 -13.28
C SER A 69 21.59 5.13 -14.38
N PHE A 70 20.44 5.77 -14.25
CA PHE A 70 19.43 5.81 -15.30
C PHE A 70 19.33 7.20 -15.90
N THR A 71 19.06 7.27 -17.21
CA THR A 71 18.65 8.52 -17.89
C THR A 71 17.14 8.60 -18.05
N THR A 72 16.48 7.44 -18.09
CA THR A 72 15.04 7.30 -18.29
C THR A 72 14.47 6.44 -17.18
N VAL A 73 13.42 6.93 -16.51
CA VAL A 73 12.75 6.21 -15.42
C VAL A 73 11.93 5.04 -15.97
N VAL A 74 11.13 5.29 -17.00
CA VAL A 74 10.32 4.29 -17.72
C VAL A 74 9.93 4.90 -19.07
N ASP A 75 9.75 4.07 -20.09
CA ASP A 75 9.08 4.52 -21.31
C ASP A 75 7.57 4.65 -21.03
N THR A 76 7.05 5.88 -21.08
CA THR A 76 5.63 6.15 -20.84
C THR A 76 4.75 5.96 -22.07
N ALA A 77 5.34 5.77 -23.25
CA ALA A 77 4.61 5.46 -24.48
C ALA A 77 4.45 3.94 -24.70
N ALA A 78 5.22 3.12 -23.96
CA ALA A 78 5.13 1.67 -24.04
C ALA A 78 3.74 1.18 -23.58
N PRO A 79 3.08 0.29 -24.34
CA PRO A 79 1.85 -0.36 -23.93
C PRO A 79 2.04 -1.16 -22.62
N MET A 80 0.99 -1.24 -21.80
CA MET A 80 1.11 -1.78 -20.44
C MET A 80 1.39 -3.29 -20.40
N ASP A 81 0.98 -4.02 -21.43
CA ASP A 81 1.23 -5.46 -21.63
C ASP A 81 2.70 -5.78 -22.00
N THR A 82 3.49 -4.79 -22.39
CA THR A 82 4.92 -4.96 -22.70
C THR A 82 5.85 -5.00 -21.48
N ILE A 83 5.33 -4.70 -20.28
CA ILE A 83 6.08 -4.62 -19.02
C ILE A 83 7.38 -3.80 -19.18
N PRO A 84 7.30 -2.46 -19.19
CA PRO A 84 8.45 -1.63 -19.53
C PRO A 84 9.57 -1.73 -18.49
N HIS A 85 10.81 -1.59 -18.94
CA HIS A 85 11.97 -1.53 -18.05
C HIS A 85 11.96 -0.26 -17.21
N TRP A 86 11.95 -0.42 -15.89
CA TRP A 86 12.07 0.66 -14.92
C TRP A 86 13.53 0.90 -14.53
N PHE A 87 13.93 2.17 -14.45
CA PHE A 87 15.25 2.64 -14.04
C PHE A 87 16.40 1.95 -14.79
N ALA A 88 16.25 1.80 -16.11
CA ALA A 88 17.20 1.10 -16.96
C ALA A 88 18.63 1.64 -16.80
N GLY A 89 19.59 0.74 -16.56
CA GLY A 89 20.99 1.08 -16.27
C GLY A 89 21.35 1.09 -14.79
N THR A 90 20.40 0.81 -13.90
CA THR A 90 20.66 0.61 -12.46
C THR A 90 20.58 -0.85 -12.06
N TYR A 91 21.37 -1.21 -11.05
CA TYR A 91 21.39 -2.53 -10.46
C TYR A 91 21.40 -2.40 -8.94
N LEU A 92 20.52 -3.14 -8.29
CA LEU A 92 20.42 -3.16 -6.83
C LEU A 92 20.34 -4.60 -6.32
N ASN A 93 20.66 -4.77 -5.06
CA ASN A 93 20.44 -6.02 -4.35
C ASN A 93 19.42 -5.81 -3.23
N PHE A 94 18.35 -6.60 -3.25
CA PHE A 94 17.28 -6.49 -2.25
C PHE A 94 17.79 -6.80 -0.84
N ALA A 95 18.58 -7.88 -0.68
CA ALA A 95 19.14 -8.29 0.61
C ALA A 95 20.07 -7.22 1.21
N GLU A 96 20.87 -6.57 0.36
CA GLU A 96 21.73 -5.45 0.75
C GLU A 96 20.92 -4.27 1.30
N ASN A 97 19.82 -3.92 0.63
CA ASN A 97 18.99 -2.78 1.03
C ASN A 97 18.09 -3.05 2.25
N ILE A 98 17.78 -4.32 2.56
CA ILE A 98 17.12 -4.65 3.84
C ILE A 98 18.11 -4.66 5.01
N LEU A 99 19.37 -5.06 4.79
CA LEU A 99 20.38 -5.15 5.85
C LEU A 99 21.16 -3.85 6.10
N TYR A 100 21.35 -3.03 5.08
CA TYR A 100 22.21 -1.85 5.10
C TYR A 100 21.52 -0.62 4.51
N SER A 101 22.11 0.53 4.77
CA SER A 101 21.78 1.84 4.19
C SER A 101 23.02 2.41 3.50
N ALA A 102 22.83 3.23 2.47
CA ALA A 102 23.94 3.99 1.88
C ALA A 102 24.50 4.98 2.91
N ASP A 103 25.83 5.17 2.97
CA ASP A 103 26.41 6.21 3.79
C ASP A 103 25.98 7.59 3.25
N PRO A 104 25.42 8.48 4.09
CA PRO A 104 24.94 9.79 3.63
C PRO A 104 26.02 10.68 3.01
N ASN A 105 27.30 10.45 3.32
CA ASN A 105 28.43 11.23 2.80
C ASN A 105 29.12 10.55 1.61
N ASP A 106 28.88 9.26 1.40
CA ASP A 106 29.51 8.46 0.36
C ASP A 106 28.62 7.26 -0.01
N VAL A 107 27.78 7.42 -1.03
CA VAL A 107 26.81 6.40 -1.45
C VAL A 107 27.45 5.08 -1.90
N SER A 108 28.77 5.05 -2.12
CA SER A 108 29.51 3.81 -2.43
C SER A 108 29.81 2.96 -1.19
N LYS A 109 29.61 3.51 0.02
CA LYS A 109 29.84 2.82 1.29
C LYS A 109 28.53 2.42 1.95
N ARG A 110 28.56 1.28 2.63
CA ARG A 110 27.43 0.75 3.42
C ARG A 110 27.54 1.20 4.88
N CYS A 111 26.42 1.52 5.49
CA CYS A 111 26.28 1.72 6.93
C CYS A 111 24.96 1.11 7.43
N THR A 112 24.71 1.22 8.74
CA THR A 112 23.43 0.78 9.36
C THR A 112 22.62 1.96 9.90
N ARG A 113 22.94 3.19 9.49
CA ARG A 113 22.20 4.38 9.91
C ARG A 113 20.77 4.31 9.37
N GLY A 114 19.79 4.62 10.21
CA GLY A 114 18.37 4.47 9.86
C GLY A 114 17.87 3.03 9.93
N LYS A 115 18.72 2.06 10.30
CA LYS A 115 18.35 0.67 10.60
C LYS A 115 18.16 0.42 12.10
N GLU A 116 18.09 1.49 12.90
CA GLU A 116 17.85 1.39 14.33
C GLU A 116 16.39 0.97 14.58
N ASP A 117 16.20 -0.04 15.42
CA ASP A 117 14.91 -0.66 15.75
C ASP A 117 13.97 0.32 16.49
N SER A 118 13.27 1.15 15.71
CA SER A 118 12.34 2.17 16.23
C SER A 118 10.89 1.94 15.83
N LYS A 119 10.65 0.99 14.91
CA LYS A 119 9.34 0.60 14.41
C LYS A 119 9.25 -0.92 14.47
N VAL A 120 8.21 -1.43 15.09
CA VAL A 120 8.02 -2.87 15.29
C VAL A 120 6.75 -3.29 14.57
N ALA A 121 6.90 -4.08 13.52
CA ALA A 121 5.82 -4.59 12.69
C ALA A 121 5.53 -6.06 12.99
N VAL A 122 4.25 -6.43 13.12
CA VAL A 122 3.84 -7.84 13.33
C VAL A 122 2.92 -8.30 12.22
N THR A 123 3.18 -9.49 11.70
CA THR A 123 2.30 -10.20 10.77
C THR A 123 2.34 -11.71 10.98
N THR A 124 1.40 -12.42 10.37
CA THR A 124 1.47 -13.88 10.20
C THR A 124 2.23 -14.25 8.92
N THR A 125 2.81 -15.45 8.89
CA THR A 125 3.71 -15.90 7.80
C THR A 125 3.00 -16.42 6.55
N GLY A 126 1.66 -16.47 6.51
CA GLY A 126 0.92 -17.26 5.52
C GLY A 126 0.51 -16.58 4.20
N TRP A 127 0.91 -15.33 3.96
CA TRP A 127 0.36 -14.49 2.87
C TRP A 127 1.45 -13.58 2.31
N ILE A 128 1.17 -12.82 1.24
CA ILE A 128 2.10 -11.79 0.73
C ILE A 128 2.62 -10.83 1.82
N MET A 129 1.83 -10.66 2.89
CA MET A 129 2.19 -9.90 4.08
C MET A 129 3.48 -10.38 4.77
N TYR A 130 3.85 -11.66 4.65
CA TYR A 130 5.15 -12.17 5.09
C TYR A 130 6.30 -11.43 4.39
N LEU A 131 6.23 -11.33 3.06
CA LEU A 131 7.23 -10.61 2.26
C LEU A 131 7.20 -9.11 2.55
N VAL A 132 6.01 -8.53 2.76
CA VAL A 132 5.88 -7.13 3.19
C VAL A 132 6.57 -6.87 4.53
N SER A 133 6.49 -7.82 5.48
CA SER A 133 7.22 -7.72 6.75
C SER A 133 8.73 -7.91 6.61
N ILE A 134 9.21 -8.61 5.58
CA ILE A 134 10.65 -8.57 5.26
C ILE A 134 11.01 -7.23 4.63
N GLN A 135 10.17 -6.69 3.75
CA GLN A 135 10.38 -5.40 3.11
C GLN A 135 10.41 -4.23 4.10
N SER A 136 9.70 -4.30 5.23
CA SER A 136 9.76 -3.23 6.24
C SER A 136 11.16 -3.01 6.81
N LEU A 137 12.04 -4.02 6.76
CA LEU A 137 13.45 -3.92 7.13
C LEU A 137 14.20 -2.88 6.26
N ILE A 138 13.74 -2.60 5.02
CA ILE A 138 14.30 -1.51 4.19
C ILE A 138 14.26 -0.18 4.96
N THR A 139 13.20 0.06 5.73
CA THR A 139 13.00 1.29 6.51
C THR A 139 13.56 1.22 7.94
N GLY A 140 14.31 0.16 8.27
CA GLY A 140 14.87 -0.05 9.60
C GLY A 140 13.89 -0.56 10.65
N ALA A 141 12.70 -1.02 10.24
CA ALA A 141 11.76 -1.62 11.17
C ALA A 141 12.28 -2.99 11.65
N ARG A 142 11.94 -3.37 12.89
CA ARG A 142 12.01 -4.75 13.36
C ARG A 142 10.72 -5.47 13.02
N SER A 143 10.87 -6.66 12.46
CA SER A 143 9.73 -7.51 12.12
C SER A 143 9.57 -8.63 13.15
N ILE A 144 8.35 -8.85 13.60
CA ILE A 144 7.98 -9.95 14.49
C ILE A 144 7.17 -10.96 13.69
N PHE A 145 7.69 -12.18 13.65
CA PHE A 145 7.03 -13.31 13.03
C PHE A 145 6.36 -14.13 14.14
N TYR A 146 5.03 -14.17 14.10
CA TYR A 146 4.24 -14.99 15.02
C TYR A 146 3.82 -16.28 14.31
N ASP A 147 4.33 -17.41 14.81
CA ASP A 147 3.98 -18.75 14.32
C ASP A 147 2.92 -19.38 15.22
N GLY A 148 1.66 -19.35 14.76
CA GLY A 148 0.56 -19.97 15.45
C GLY A 148 -0.78 -19.29 15.20
N SER A 149 -1.84 -19.85 15.79
CA SER A 149 -3.15 -19.21 15.81
C SER A 149 -3.12 -17.98 16.71
N PRO A 150 -3.70 -16.84 16.31
CA PRO A 150 -3.79 -15.66 17.16
C PRO A 150 -4.73 -15.85 18.36
N PHE A 151 -5.50 -16.95 18.38
CA PHE A 151 -6.44 -17.31 19.46
C PHE A 151 -5.97 -18.48 20.32
N HIS A 152 -4.74 -18.98 20.11
CA HIS A 152 -4.14 -20.06 20.89
C HIS A 152 -2.85 -19.56 21.57
N PRO A 153 -2.55 -19.97 22.82
CA PRO A 153 -3.34 -20.83 23.70
C PRO A 153 -4.60 -20.17 24.27
N THR A 154 -4.71 -18.84 24.15
CA THR A 154 -5.92 -18.08 24.55
C THR A 154 -6.22 -17.01 23.51
N PRO A 155 -7.46 -16.50 23.44
CA PRO A 155 -7.83 -15.35 22.59
C PRO A 155 -7.06 -14.05 22.87
N LEU A 156 -6.33 -14.00 23.99
CA LEU A 156 -5.57 -12.85 24.46
C LEU A 156 -4.06 -12.97 24.19
N ALA A 157 -3.58 -14.18 23.88
CA ALA A 157 -2.15 -14.45 23.77
C ALA A 157 -1.47 -13.58 22.71
N PHE A 158 -2.04 -13.50 21.50
CA PHE A 158 -1.50 -12.66 20.44
C PHE A 158 -1.54 -11.16 20.78
N LEU A 159 -2.58 -10.68 21.46
CA LEU A 159 -2.66 -9.27 21.88
C LEU A 159 -1.62 -8.92 22.96
N SER A 160 -1.26 -9.88 23.83
CA SER A 160 -0.20 -9.70 24.82
C SER A 160 1.20 -9.48 24.20
N LEU A 161 1.42 -10.03 23.00
CA LEU A 161 2.63 -9.78 22.20
C LEU A 161 2.75 -8.30 21.85
N LEU A 162 1.63 -7.64 21.50
CA LEU A 162 1.65 -6.23 21.10
C LEU A 162 2.19 -5.33 22.20
N SER A 163 1.75 -5.59 23.43
CA SER A 163 2.20 -4.85 24.62
C SER A 163 3.64 -5.19 24.97
N SER A 164 3.96 -6.48 25.14
CA SER A 164 5.30 -6.91 25.57
C SER A 164 6.41 -6.56 24.58
N GLN A 165 6.10 -6.53 23.27
CA GLN A 165 7.06 -6.19 22.22
C GLN A 165 6.96 -4.74 21.75
N ARG A 166 6.10 -3.92 22.38
CA ARG A 166 5.88 -2.51 22.06
C ARG A 166 5.62 -2.28 20.56
N VAL A 167 4.73 -3.08 20.00
CA VAL A 167 4.39 -3.06 18.56
C VAL A 167 3.89 -1.67 18.16
N THR A 168 4.46 -1.12 17.08
CA THR A 168 4.04 0.18 16.54
C THR A 168 3.08 0.04 15.38
N ASP A 169 3.18 -1.07 14.63
CA ASP A 169 2.41 -1.30 13.41
C ASP A 169 1.91 -2.75 13.38
N LEU A 170 0.59 -2.94 13.52
CA LEU A 170 -0.03 -4.26 13.49
C LEU A 170 -0.65 -4.54 12.12
N GLY A 171 -0.22 -5.59 11.42
CA GLY A 171 -0.96 -6.15 10.30
C GLY A 171 -2.00 -7.17 10.77
N THR A 172 -3.25 -7.05 10.32
CA THR A 172 -4.34 -7.96 10.66
C THR A 172 -5.42 -8.04 9.57
N SER A 173 -6.52 -8.73 9.86
CA SER A 173 -7.66 -8.91 8.95
C SER A 173 -8.96 -8.42 9.58
N PRO A 174 -9.96 -8.01 8.78
CA PRO A 174 -11.31 -7.74 9.28
C PRO A 174 -11.90 -8.93 10.05
N ARG A 175 -11.60 -10.17 9.63
CA ARG A 175 -12.01 -11.38 10.34
C ARG A 175 -11.47 -11.42 11.77
N PHE A 176 -10.20 -11.08 11.98
CA PHE A 176 -9.63 -11.03 13.32
C PHE A 176 -10.33 -9.97 14.19
N LEU A 177 -10.56 -8.77 13.66
CA LEU A 177 -11.29 -7.72 14.37
C LEU A 177 -12.72 -8.15 14.73
N HIS A 178 -13.40 -8.84 13.82
CA HIS A 178 -14.73 -9.39 14.06
C HIS A 178 -14.76 -10.43 15.20
N GLU A 179 -13.79 -11.35 15.24
CA GLU A 179 -13.70 -12.33 16.32
C GLU A 179 -13.41 -11.65 17.67
N LEU A 180 -12.57 -10.60 17.71
CA LEU A 180 -12.36 -9.81 18.93
C LEU A 180 -13.67 -9.15 19.40
N GLN A 181 -14.42 -8.54 18.48
CA GLN A 181 -15.72 -7.95 18.77
C GLN A 181 -16.69 -8.99 19.33
N LYS A 182 -16.82 -10.15 18.68
CA LYS A 182 -17.69 -11.26 19.08
C LYS A 182 -17.35 -11.80 20.47
N LEU A 183 -16.06 -11.93 20.77
CA LEU A 183 -15.56 -12.36 22.08
C LEU A 183 -15.58 -11.24 23.13
N SER A 184 -16.05 -10.04 22.80
CA SER A 184 -16.08 -8.88 23.69
C SER A 184 -14.70 -8.53 24.25
N ILE A 185 -13.67 -8.77 23.45
CA ILE A 185 -12.29 -8.41 23.76
C ILE A 185 -12.09 -6.95 23.36
N THR A 186 -11.60 -6.16 24.30
CA THR A 186 -11.42 -4.72 24.17
C THR A 186 -9.93 -4.39 24.32
N PRO A 187 -9.12 -4.50 23.24
CA PRO A 187 -7.66 -4.35 23.33
C PRO A 187 -7.21 -3.08 24.06
N ARG A 188 -7.86 -1.95 23.80
CA ARG A 188 -7.50 -0.64 24.39
C ARG A 188 -7.64 -0.53 25.90
N THR A 189 -8.46 -1.38 26.54
CA THR A 189 -8.61 -1.38 28.02
C THR A 189 -7.92 -2.55 28.69
N GLN A 190 -7.56 -3.58 27.92
CA GLN A 190 -6.97 -4.83 28.43
C GLN A 190 -5.45 -4.88 28.30
N PHE A 191 -4.85 -4.10 27.40
CA PHE A 191 -3.41 -4.11 27.12
C PHE A 191 -2.83 -2.69 27.06
N ASP A 192 -1.56 -2.54 27.45
CA ASP A 192 -0.81 -1.31 27.16
C ASP A 192 -0.45 -1.28 25.67
N LEU A 193 -1.18 -0.47 24.91
CA LEU A 193 -0.99 -0.22 23.49
C LEU A 193 -0.42 1.18 23.23
N SER A 194 0.26 1.79 24.21
CA SER A 194 0.84 3.15 24.09
C SER A 194 1.87 3.30 22.97
N ALA A 195 2.51 2.20 22.55
CA ALA A 195 3.45 2.18 21.43
C ALA A 195 2.76 2.06 20.06
N LEU A 196 1.52 1.57 20.01
CA LEU A 196 0.81 1.28 18.77
C LEU A 196 0.43 2.59 18.07
N ARG A 197 0.80 2.71 16.80
CA ARG A 197 0.54 3.89 15.97
C ARG A 197 -0.41 3.58 14.83
N SER A 198 -0.33 2.37 14.27
CA SER A 198 -1.22 1.96 13.20
C SER A 198 -1.66 0.50 13.31
N VAL A 199 -2.86 0.23 12.82
CA VAL A 199 -3.38 -1.12 12.59
C VAL A 199 -3.82 -1.19 11.14
N CYS A 200 -3.26 -2.13 10.40
CA CYS A 200 -3.56 -2.35 8.99
C CYS A 200 -4.50 -3.54 8.82
N THR A 201 -5.56 -3.36 8.03
CA THR A 201 -6.51 -4.42 7.67
C THR A 201 -6.50 -4.65 6.18
N THR A 202 -6.48 -5.92 5.77
CA THR A 202 -6.54 -6.33 4.37
C THR A 202 -7.15 -7.73 4.20
N GLY A 203 -7.38 -8.15 2.96
CA GLY A 203 -7.84 -9.49 2.56
C GLY A 203 -9.34 -9.68 2.45
N MET A 204 -10.16 -8.77 2.98
CA MET A 204 -11.61 -8.71 2.76
C MET A 204 -12.13 -7.30 3.05
N VAL A 205 -13.37 -7.02 2.65
CA VAL A 205 -14.03 -5.75 2.94
C VAL A 205 -14.22 -5.58 4.45
N LEU A 206 -13.69 -4.46 4.99
CA LEU A 206 -13.92 -4.06 6.37
C LEU A 206 -15.30 -3.40 6.48
N SER A 207 -16.20 -3.99 7.26
CA SER A 207 -17.56 -3.48 7.40
C SER A 207 -17.63 -2.17 8.19
N ASP A 208 -18.64 -1.36 7.90
CA ASP A 208 -18.91 -0.09 8.61
C ASP A 208 -19.03 -0.25 10.13
N SER A 209 -19.61 -1.38 10.56
CA SER A 209 -19.71 -1.74 11.97
C SER A 209 -18.34 -1.98 12.60
N LEU A 210 -17.41 -2.61 11.88
CA LEU A 210 -16.04 -2.86 12.38
C LEU A 210 -15.20 -1.58 12.39
N PHE A 211 -15.36 -0.70 11.39
CA PHE A 211 -14.78 0.65 11.42
C PHE A 211 -15.21 1.40 12.69
N THR A 212 -16.51 1.40 12.96
CA THR A 212 -17.08 2.07 14.13
C THR A 212 -16.59 1.41 15.43
N TRP A 213 -16.66 0.08 15.52
CA TRP A 213 -16.20 -0.67 16.67
C TRP A 213 -14.72 -0.43 16.96
N PHE A 214 -13.86 -0.35 15.93
CA PHE A 214 -12.42 -0.13 16.09
C PHE A 214 -12.13 1.13 16.92
N TYR A 215 -12.80 2.25 16.60
CA TYR A 215 -12.56 3.52 17.28
C TYR A 215 -13.39 3.70 18.55
N ASP A 216 -14.64 3.22 18.57
CA ASP A 216 -15.53 3.39 19.72
C ASP A 216 -15.14 2.43 20.87
N THR A 217 -14.66 1.23 20.56
CA THR A 217 -14.43 0.16 21.55
C THR A 217 -13.07 -0.50 21.43
N GLY A 218 -12.65 -0.95 20.24
CA GLY A 218 -11.54 -1.90 20.09
C GLY A 218 -10.16 -1.33 20.45
N PHE A 219 -9.73 -0.28 19.76
CA PHE A 219 -8.36 0.23 19.79
C PHE A 219 -8.29 1.70 20.26
N PRO A 220 -7.11 2.18 20.71
CA PRO A 220 -6.97 3.57 21.12
C PRO A 220 -7.30 4.54 19.97
N PRO A 221 -8.02 5.65 20.23
CA PRO A 221 -8.52 6.55 19.20
C PRO A 221 -7.42 7.32 18.47
N ALA A 222 -6.18 7.33 18.98
CA ALA A 222 -5.04 7.93 18.29
C ALA A 222 -4.45 7.02 17.20
N VAL A 223 -4.72 5.71 17.26
CA VAL A 223 -4.18 4.71 16.32
C VAL A 223 -4.82 4.88 14.95
N HIS A 224 -3.99 4.96 13.92
CA HIS A 224 -4.44 5.04 12.54
C HIS A 224 -4.91 3.67 12.04
N LEU A 225 -6.21 3.52 11.78
CA LEU A 225 -6.74 2.36 11.06
C LEU A 225 -6.42 2.49 9.56
N ARG A 226 -5.52 1.64 9.08
CA ARG A 226 -5.06 1.55 7.69
C ARG A 226 -5.80 0.42 6.97
N ASN A 227 -7.02 0.69 6.54
CA ASN A 227 -7.73 -0.24 5.65
C ASN A 227 -7.15 -0.13 4.24
N ILE A 228 -6.64 -1.25 3.72
CA ILE A 228 -5.96 -1.32 2.42
C ILE A 228 -6.58 -2.41 1.54
N SER A 229 -6.51 -2.18 0.24
CA SER A 229 -6.95 -3.06 -0.84
C SER A 229 -5.73 -3.43 -1.66
N GLY A 230 -5.31 -4.69 -1.60
CA GLY A 230 -4.06 -5.15 -2.18
C GLY A 230 -4.05 -6.65 -2.40
N GLY A 231 -3.11 -7.10 -3.23
CA GLY A 231 -3.12 -8.45 -3.78
C GLY A 231 -1.75 -9.08 -3.86
N THR A 232 -1.75 -10.41 -3.94
CA THR A 232 -0.52 -11.19 -4.16
C THR A 232 0.09 -10.86 -5.53
N ASP A 233 -0.78 -10.62 -6.52
CA ASP A 233 -0.45 -10.36 -7.91
C ASP A 233 0.63 -9.27 -8.03
N LEU A 234 0.40 -8.08 -7.49
CA LEU A 234 1.35 -6.96 -7.56
C LEU A 234 2.26 -6.82 -6.33
N ALA A 235 2.13 -7.69 -5.32
CA ALA A 235 2.81 -7.53 -4.03
C ALA A 235 2.65 -6.11 -3.42
N GLY A 236 1.46 -5.53 -3.53
CA GLY A 236 1.17 -4.16 -3.12
C GLY A 236 -0.33 -3.87 -3.12
N CYS A 237 -0.69 -2.60 -3.17
CA CYS A 237 -2.06 -2.13 -2.99
C CYS A 237 -2.53 -1.21 -4.13
N PHE A 238 -3.82 -1.23 -4.42
CA PHE A 238 -4.48 -0.18 -5.19
C PHE A 238 -5.12 0.88 -4.28
N GLY A 239 -5.82 0.45 -3.23
CA GLY A 239 -6.33 1.32 -2.18
C GLY A 239 -5.42 1.26 -0.95
N ILE A 240 -5.05 2.42 -0.41
CA ILE A 240 -4.09 2.51 0.70
C ILE A 240 -4.51 3.53 1.77
N MET A 241 -3.73 3.59 2.85
CA MET A 241 -3.78 4.66 3.84
C MET A 241 -3.18 5.96 3.32
N ASN A 242 -3.62 7.06 3.91
CA ASN A 242 -3.05 8.38 3.69
C ASN A 242 -3.11 9.18 5.00
N PRO A 243 -1.97 9.54 5.62
CA PRO A 243 -1.97 10.28 6.88
C PRO A 243 -2.22 11.80 6.71
N LEU A 244 -2.40 12.30 5.49
CA LEU A 244 -2.74 13.69 5.20
C LEU A 244 -4.24 13.97 5.26
N ASP A 245 -5.07 12.96 4.98
CA ASP A 245 -6.53 13.06 5.00
C ASP A 245 -7.13 12.33 6.22
N PRO A 246 -8.36 12.68 6.62
CA PRO A 246 -9.09 11.94 7.65
C PRO A 246 -9.48 10.52 7.20
N VAL A 247 -9.78 9.66 8.17
CA VAL A 247 -10.41 8.35 7.94
C VAL A 247 -11.91 8.49 8.11
N TYR A 248 -12.65 7.96 7.14
CA TYR A 248 -14.10 7.83 7.16
C TYR A 248 -14.50 6.36 7.20
N VAL A 249 -15.73 6.09 7.62
CA VAL A 249 -16.37 4.79 7.44
C VAL A 249 -16.46 4.46 5.93
N GLY A 250 -16.17 3.21 5.55
CA GLY A 250 -16.62 2.66 4.26
C GLY A 250 -15.56 2.52 3.15
N GLY A 251 -14.25 2.58 3.43
CA GLY A 251 -13.26 2.32 2.38
C GLY A 251 -11.79 2.56 2.74
N CYS A 252 -10.94 2.46 1.73
CA CYS A 252 -9.55 2.96 1.81
C CYS A 252 -9.56 4.49 1.81
N GLN A 253 -8.52 5.13 2.33
CA GLN A 253 -8.46 6.60 2.35
C GLN A 253 -8.15 7.20 0.98
N GLY A 254 -7.51 6.44 0.10
CA GLY A 254 -7.26 6.88 -1.27
C GLY A 254 -6.50 5.84 -2.08
N PRO A 255 -6.33 6.09 -3.39
CA PRO A 255 -5.53 5.27 -4.27
C PRO A 255 -4.04 5.38 -3.92
N VAL A 256 -3.26 4.36 -4.23
CA VAL A 256 -1.80 4.37 -4.05
C VAL A 256 -1.13 5.38 -4.99
N LEU A 257 -0.13 6.12 -4.50
CA LEU A 257 0.65 7.03 -5.35
C LEU A 257 1.39 6.28 -6.46
N GLY A 258 1.49 6.90 -7.64
CA GLY A 258 2.26 6.39 -8.77
C GLY A 258 1.59 5.27 -9.58
N THR A 259 0.42 4.78 -9.16
CA THR A 259 -0.39 3.81 -9.90
C THR A 259 -1.69 4.48 -10.34
N LYS A 260 -1.93 4.54 -11.65
CA LYS A 260 -3.14 5.19 -12.21
C LYS A 260 -4.33 4.25 -12.06
N VAL A 261 -4.98 4.31 -10.91
CA VAL A 261 -6.14 3.49 -10.56
C VAL A 261 -7.42 4.15 -11.09
N GLU A 262 -8.23 3.39 -11.82
CA GLU A 262 -9.53 3.80 -12.34
C GLU A 262 -10.56 2.68 -12.09
N VAL A 263 -11.85 3.02 -12.14
CA VAL A 263 -12.95 2.06 -12.02
C VAL A 263 -13.67 2.01 -13.36
N TYR A 264 -13.72 0.84 -13.97
CA TYR A 264 -14.28 0.64 -15.30
C TYR A 264 -15.60 -0.12 -15.26
N ASP A 265 -16.48 0.16 -16.20
CA ASP A 265 -17.77 -0.51 -16.29
C ASP A 265 -17.58 -2.02 -16.57
N ALA A 266 -18.02 -2.84 -15.62
CA ALA A 266 -17.97 -4.30 -15.69
C ALA A 266 -18.90 -4.87 -16.77
N LEU A 267 -19.95 -4.13 -17.15
CA LEU A 267 -20.97 -4.54 -18.12
C LEU A 267 -20.55 -4.32 -19.56
N VAL A 268 -19.46 -3.59 -19.83
CA VAL A 268 -18.98 -3.37 -21.20
C VAL A 268 -18.46 -4.69 -21.75
N GLU A 269 -19.27 -5.32 -22.61
CA GLU A 269 -19.02 -6.67 -23.11
C GLU A 269 -18.13 -6.80 -24.34
N ALA A 270 -17.83 -5.71 -25.02
CA ALA A 270 -16.90 -5.65 -26.14
C ALA A 270 -16.58 -4.18 -26.40
N GLY A 271 -15.41 -3.90 -26.97
CA GLY A 271 -14.96 -2.53 -27.22
C GLY A 271 -14.04 -2.00 -26.12
N GLU A 272 -13.65 -0.74 -26.26
CA GLU A 272 -12.80 -0.04 -25.30
C GLU A 272 -13.48 0.05 -23.94
N GLY A 273 -12.71 -0.22 -22.88
CA GLY A 273 -13.17 -0.03 -21.51
C GLY A 273 -13.58 1.42 -21.27
N ARG A 274 -14.56 1.63 -20.39
CA ARG A 274 -15.04 2.97 -20.04
C ARG A 274 -15.00 3.15 -18.52
N ALA A 275 -14.32 4.18 -18.07
CA ALA A 275 -14.36 4.60 -16.68
C ALA A 275 -15.78 5.00 -16.27
N VAL A 276 -16.22 4.52 -15.09
CA VAL A 276 -17.49 4.93 -14.49
C VAL A 276 -17.30 6.19 -13.63
N PRO A 277 -18.34 7.02 -13.44
CA PRO A 277 -18.30 8.15 -12.52
C PRO A 277 -18.04 7.72 -11.07
N ASP A 278 -17.51 8.65 -10.27
CA ASP A 278 -17.32 8.45 -8.83
C ASP A 278 -18.61 8.03 -8.13
N GLY A 279 -18.51 6.98 -7.30
CA GLY A 279 -19.64 6.42 -6.55
C GLY A 279 -20.42 5.33 -7.29
N GLU A 280 -20.10 5.05 -8.55
CA GLU A 280 -20.63 3.90 -9.29
C GLU A 280 -19.71 2.67 -9.15
N PRO A 281 -20.27 1.47 -8.95
CA PRO A 281 -19.48 0.25 -8.85
C PRO A 281 -18.93 -0.18 -10.22
N GLY A 282 -17.75 -0.80 -10.23
CA GLY A 282 -17.13 -1.34 -11.43
C GLY A 282 -15.91 -2.19 -11.12
N GLU A 283 -15.11 -2.50 -12.14
CA GLU A 283 -13.86 -3.23 -12.00
C GLU A 283 -12.69 -2.27 -11.80
N LEU A 284 -11.84 -2.58 -10.84
CA LEU A 284 -10.65 -1.79 -10.53
C LEU A 284 -9.54 -2.10 -11.54
N VAL A 285 -9.07 -1.09 -12.24
CA VAL A 285 -8.04 -1.22 -13.29
C VAL A 285 -6.90 -0.25 -13.05
N ALA A 286 -5.69 -0.66 -13.45
CA ALA A 286 -4.57 0.22 -13.62
C ALA A 286 -4.33 0.46 -15.12
N THR A 287 -4.28 1.72 -15.52
CA THR A 287 -4.20 2.13 -16.95
C THR A 287 -2.85 2.72 -17.33
N ALA A 288 -1.88 2.64 -16.43
CA ALA A 288 -0.51 3.03 -16.68
C ALA A 288 0.44 2.12 -15.90
N SER A 289 1.56 1.74 -16.52
CA SER A 289 2.55 0.83 -15.92
C SER A 289 3.06 1.31 -14.56
N PHE A 290 3.43 0.39 -13.69
CA PHE A 290 4.00 0.65 -12.36
C PHE A 290 5.16 -0.33 -12.05
N PRO A 291 6.11 0.02 -11.16
CA PRO A 291 7.37 -0.73 -11.01
C PRO A 291 7.25 -2.18 -10.54
N ASN A 292 6.22 -2.48 -9.77
CA ASN A 292 5.97 -3.80 -9.17
C ASN A 292 4.91 -4.61 -9.96
N GLN A 293 4.66 -4.23 -11.21
CA GLN A 293 3.94 -5.08 -12.15
C GLN A 293 4.70 -6.41 -12.30
N PRO A 294 4.03 -7.59 -12.27
CA PRO A 294 4.74 -8.86 -12.38
C PRO A 294 5.44 -8.96 -13.73
N VAL A 295 6.66 -9.48 -13.73
CA VAL A 295 7.46 -9.66 -14.96
C VAL A 295 6.95 -10.79 -15.87
N GLY A 296 5.98 -11.57 -15.40
CA GLY A 296 5.38 -12.71 -16.09
C GLY A 296 5.08 -13.86 -15.15
N PHE A 297 4.38 -14.87 -15.64
CA PHE A 297 4.20 -16.14 -14.94
C PHE A 297 5.36 -17.11 -15.20
N TRP A 298 5.43 -18.18 -14.42
CA TRP A 298 6.41 -19.25 -14.59
C TRP A 298 5.72 -20.54 -15.06
N GLY A 299 6.42 -21.34 -15.88
CA GLY A 299 5.97 -22.63 -16.38
C GLY A 299 5.39 -22.60 -17.79
N ASP A 300 4.67 -23.66 -18.15
CA ASP A 300 4.09 -23.81 -19.49
C ASP A 300 3.01 -22.76 -19.75
N ASP A 301 2.97 -22.29 -21.00
CA ASP A 301 2.08 -21.23 -21.50
C ASP A 301 2.09 -19.94 -20.64
N ALA A 302 3.20 -19.68 -19.95
CA ALA A 302 3.32 -18.58 -18.98
C ALA A 302 2.93 -17.21 -19.57
N GLU A 303 3.43 -16.88 -20.76
CA GLU A 303 3.13 -15.61 -21.43
C GLU A 303 1.64 -15.47 -21.75
N LYS A 304 1.03 -16.52 -22.35
CA LYS A 304 -0.41 -16.54 -22.65
C LYS A 304 -1.24 -16.44 -21.37
N ARG A 305 -0.91 -17.23 -20.34
CA ARG A 305 -1.64 -17.23 -19.06
C ARG A 305 -1.54 -15.90 -18.32
N TYR A 306 -0.37 -15.25 -18.38
CA TYR A 306 -0.18 -13.92 -17.82
C TYR A 306 -1.00 -12.88 -18.59
N HIS A 307 -0.94 -12.94 -19.92
CA HIS A 307 -1.74 -12.09 -20.78
C HIS A 307 -3.25 -12.27 -20.51
N ASP A 308 -3.75 -13.51 -20.50
CA ASP A 308 -5.16 -13.84 -20.21
C ASP A 308 -5.61 -13.45 -18.80
N ALA A 309 -4.72 -13.49 -17.81
CA ALA A 309 -5.08 -13.13 -16.44
C ALA A 309 -5.36 -11.63 -16.27
N TYR A 310 -4.62 -10.78 -16.99
CA TYR A 310 -4.60 -9.33 -16.72
C TYR A 310 -5.01 -8.45 -17.89
N TYR A 311 -4.87 -8.92 -19.13
CA TYR A 311 -5.05 -8.14 -20.36
C TYR A 311 -6.08 -8.77 -21.31
N ALA A 312 -6.14 -10.11 -21.40
CA ALA A 312 -7.12 -10.79 -22.23
C ALA A 312 -8.42 -11.00 -21.44
N ARG A 313 -9.39 -10.12 -21.66
CA ARG A 313 -10.80 -10.47 -21.46
C ARG A 313 -11.21 -11.42 -22.58
N GLU A 314 -11.04 -12.74 -22.43
CA GLU A 314 -11.56 -13.71 -23.42
C GLU A 314 -13.06 -13.41 -23.69
N GLY A 315 -13.32 -12.83 -24.87
CA GLY A 315 -14.63 -12.37 -25.34
C GLY A 315 -14.73 -10.90 -25.76
N ARG A 316 -13.78 -10.01 -25.43
CA ARG A 316 -14.01 -8.55 -25.55
C ARG A 316 -12.82 -7.83 -26.20
N ARG A 317 -12.84 -7.72 -27.54
CA ARG A 317 -11.86 -6.90 -28.30
C ARG A 317 -11.98 -5.43 -27.88
N GLY A 318 -10.94 -4.85 -27.28
CA GLY A 318 -10.83 -3.40 -27.10
C GLY A 318 -10.02 -2.88 -25.91
N ALA A 319 -9.48 -3.71 -25.01
CA ALA A 319 -8.65 -3.24 -23.89
C ALA A 319 -7.33 -4.02 -23.77
N GLU A 320 -6.55 -4.07 -24.84
CA GLU A 320 -5.25 -4.78 -24.88
C GLU A 320 -4.15 -4.10 -24.01
N SER A 321 -4.43 -2.96 -23.37
CA SER A 321 -3.41 -2.13 -22.72
C SER A 321 -3.66 -1.83 -21.23
N GLU A 322 -4.53 -2.56 -20.55
CA GLU A 322 -4.93 -2.27 -19.16
C GLU A 322 -4.67 -3.47 -18.25
N TRP A 323 -4.16 -3.22 -17.05
CA TRP A 323 -3.95 -4.27 -16.05
C TRP A 323 -5.12 -4.29 -15.08
N GLY A 324 -5.98 -5.30 -15.21
CA GLY A 324 -7.07 -5.54 -14.26
C GLY A 324 -6.61 -6.50 -13.16
N ALA A 325 -6.61 -6.06 -11.90
CA ALA A 325 -6.57 -7.01 -10.79
C ALA A 325 -7.86 -6.94 -9.99
N VAL A 326 -8.54 -8.09 -10.00
CA VAL A 326 -9.46 -8.63 -9.00
C VAL A 326 -10.62 -7.72 -8.56
N ARG A 327 -11.81 -8.33 -8.65
CA ARG A 327 -13.07 -7.85 -8.05
C ARG A 327 -12.92 -7.76 -6.52
N GLU A 328 -12.91 -6.55 -5.96
CA GLU A 328 -13.08 -6.30 -4.52
C GLU A 328 -14.39 -5.57 -4.22
#